data_AF-A0AAD3H4C1-F1
#
_entry.id   AF-A0AAD3H4C1-F1
#
_cell.length_a   1.000
_cell.length_b   1.000
_cell.length_c   1.000
_cell.angle_alpha   90.00
_cell.angle_beta   90.00
_cell.angle_gamma   90.00
#
_symmetry.space_group_name_H-M   'P 1'
#
loop_
_entity.id
_entity.type
_entity.pdbx_description
1 polymer ?
#
loop_
_entity_poly.entity_id
_entity_poly.type
_entity_poly.pdbx_seq_one_letter_code
_entity_poly.pdbx_strand_id
1 'polypeptide(L)'
;MPLQTMVQQHEVEVAYSDDDSLGSSVFDTNAFPLVDADTALEITKDVAEGYIILLSGGNITSQTIKNRKLEQGKKASKSSFAPTAISLVDSNSINFAFAALTDGNVIEAAFGVESNGGLKRSRNTSETAYNNARNAKQALMDACMSSESIKKLAVETYIRLFEIIIELHIDLETIGFITWCMKHQKIQSTALKKVYKAFSPLSEAIASSI
;
A
#
# COMPACT_ATOMS: atom_id res chain seq x y z
N MET A 1 10.42 -57.77 43.98
CA MET A 1 9.21 -57.57 43.15
C MET A 1 9.12 -56.09 42.80
N PRO A 2 9.48 -55.65 41.60
CA PRO A 2 9.34 -54.25 41.18
C PRO A 2 7.98 -54.02 40.49
N LEU A 3 7.29 -52.96 40.92
CA LEU A 3 6.04 -52.46 40.33
C LEU A 3 6.33 -51.71 39.03
N GLN A 4 5.71 -52.14 37.94
CA GLN A 4 5.82 -51.55 36.62
C GLN A 4 4.66 -50.57 36.43
N THR A 5 4.95 -49.27 36.50
CA THR A 5 3.96 -48.19 36.32
C THR A 5 3.78 -47.92 34.83
N MET A 6 2.61 -48.27 34.27
CA MET A 6 2.21 -47.88 32.91
C MET A 6 1.69 -46.44 32.94
N VAL A 7 2.42 -45.52 32.30
CA VAL A 7 1.95 -44.17 32.00
C VAL A 7 1.30 -44.22 30.62
N GLN A 8 -0.03 -44.11 30.59
CA GLN A 8 -0.81 -44.04 29.36
C GLN A 8 -0.88 -42.57 28.93
N GLN A 9 -0.13 -42.20 27.89
CA GLN A 9 -0.21 -40.87 27.29
C GLN A 9 -1.46 -40.82 26.40
N HIS A 10 -2.45 -40.01 26.80
CA HIS A 10 -3.56 -39.63 25.97
C HIS A 10 -3.09 -38.51 25.02
N GLU A 11 -2.97 -38.82 23.73
CA GLU A 11 -2.90 -37.80 22.69
C GLU A 11 -4.24 -37.08 22.64
N VAL A 12 -4.24 -35.80 23.03
CA VAL A 12 -5.36 -34.89 22.82
C VAL A 12 -5.11 -34.22 21.47
N GLU A 13 -5.76 -34.74 20.44
CA GLU A 13 -5.79 -34.15 19.10
C GLU A 13 -6.68 -32.90 19.14
N VAL A 14 -6.05 -31.73 19.29
CA VAL A 14 -6.74 -30.44 19.23
C VAL A 14 -6.89 -30.06 17.76
N ALA A 15 -8.06 -30.36 17.19
CA ALA A 15 -8.46 -29.88 15.87
C ALA A 15 -8.64 -28.35 15.91
N TYR A 16 -7.68 -27.62 15.36
CA TYR A 16 -7.86 -26.21 15.02
C TYR A 16 -8.61 -26.14 13.69
N SER A 17 -9.89 -25.78 13.77
CA SER A 17 -10.68 -25.40 12.60
C SER A 17 -10.23 -24.01 12.14
N ASP A 18 -9.16 -23.95 11.37
CA ASP A 18 -8.76 -22.76 10.61
C ASP A 18 -9.71 -22.57 9.42
N ASP A 19 -10.87 -21.99 9.68
CA ASP A 19 -11.71 -21.38 8.65
C ASP A 19 -11.35 -19.89 8.52
N ASP A 20 -10.10 -19.64 8.13
CA ASP A 20 -9.65 -18.37 7.56
C ASP A 20 -9.40 -18.60 6.06
N SER A 21 -10.45 -19.03 5.35
CA SER A 21 -10.53 -18.88 3.90
C SER A 21 -10.67 -17.39 3.55
N LEU A 22 -9.59 -16.63 3.81
CA LEU A 22 -9.36 -15.33 3.22
C LEU A 22 -9.42 -15.52 1.71
N GLY A 23 -10.52 -15.04 1.12
CA GLY A 23 -10.88 -15.17 -0.28
C GLY A 23 -9.73 -14.89 -1.23
N SER A 24 -9.09 -15.97 -1.67
CA SER A 24 -8.14 -16.04 -2.77
C SER A 24 -8.88 -16.11 -4.11
N SER A 25 -9.89 -15.26 -4.34
CA SER A 25 -10.76 -15.43 -5.51
C SER A 25 -11.28 -14.15 -6.17
N VAL A 26 -10.48 -13.09 -6.31
CA VAL A 26 -10.86 -11.94 -7.19
C VAL A 26 -9.69 -11.33 -8.00
N PHE A 27 -8.48 -11.90 -8.02
CA PHE A 27 -7.38 -11.37 -8.86
C PHE A 27 -6.86 -12.37 -9.90
N ASP A 28 -7.73 -13.26 -10.40
CA ASP A 28 -7.44 -14.11 -11.57
C ASP A 28 -7.81 -13.40 -12.89
N THR A 29 -7.23 -12.23 -13.10
CA THR A 29 -7.02 -11.68 -14.45
C THR A 29 -5.54 -11.35 -14.56
N ASN A 30 -4.94 -11.60 -15.71
CA ASN A 30 -3.51 -11.44 -16.05
C ASN A 30 -2.97 -9.99 -15.93
N ALA A 31 -3.40 -9.22 -14.92
CA ALA A 31 -2.96 -7.88 -14.66
C ALA A 31 -1.65 -7.92 -13.89
N PHE A 32 -0.61 -7.31 -14.46
CA PHE A 32 0.65 -7.09 -13.76
C PHE A 32 0.39 -6.29 -12.47
N PRO A 33 1.07 -6.62 -11.35
CA PRO A 33 0.88 -5.89 -10.10
C PRO A 33 1.25 -4.41 -10.30
N LEU A 34 0.41 -3.51 -9.79
CA LEU A 34 0.68 -2.06 -9.81
C LEU A 34 1.37 -1.58 -8.54
N VAL A 35 1.42 -2.40 -7.50
CA VAL A 35 2.08 -2.15 -6.22
C VAL A 35 2.44 -3.49 -5.58
N ASP A 36 3.55 -3.54 -4.86
CA ASP A 36 3.83 -4.62 -3.90
C ASP A 36 3.42 -4.10 -2.52
N ALA A 37 2.25 -4.51 -2.03
CA ALA A 37 1.66 -3.93 -0.83
C ALA A 37 2.53 -4.17 0.42
N ASP A 38 3.13 -5.36 0.55
CA ASP A 38 3.96 -5.70 1.69
C ASP A 38 5.19 -4.78 1.72
N THR A 39 5.85 -4.66 0.57
CA THR A 39 7.06 -3.85 0.44
C THR A 39 6.77 -2.34 0.53
N ALA A 40 5.64 -1.88 -0.02
CA ALA A 40 5.23 -0.48 0.07
C ALA A 40 4.96 -0.04 1.51
N LEU A 41 4.45 -0.93 2.37
CA LEU A 41 4.20 -0.60 3.78
C LEU A 41 5.47 -0.51 4.62
N GLU A 42 6.62 -0.99 4.11
CA GLU A 42 7.94 -0.82 4.74
C GLU A 42 8.56 0.55 4.49
N ILE A 43 7.98 1.36 3.58
CA ILE A 43 8.45 2.72 3.30
C ILE A 43 8.38 3.55 4.59
N THR A 44 9.48 4.23 4.90
CA THR A 44 9.56 5.09 6.09
C THR A 44 8.60 6.27 5.96
N LYS A 45 8.09 6.74 7.11
CA LYS A 45 7.17 7.88 7.18
C LYS A 45 7.69 9.12 6.44
N ASP A 46 8.97 9.44 6.61
CA ASP A 46 9.60 10.63 6.02
C ASP A 46 9.67 10.53 4.48
N VAL A 47 9.97 9.34 3.96
CA VAL A 47 9.99 9.09 2.52
C VAL A 47 8.57 9.15 1.94
N ALA A 48 7.58 8.54 2.61
CA ALA A 48 6.18 8.63 2.21
C ALA A 48 5.68 10.07 2.22
N GLU A 49 6.06 10.88 3.22
CA GLU A 49 5.73 12.31 3.27
C GLU A 49 6.36 13.08 2.10
N GLY A 50 7.62 12.80 1.76
CA GLY A 50 8.28 13.37 0.59
C GLY A 50 7.52 13.09 -0.72
N TYR A 51 7.08 11.85 -0.92
CA TYR A 51 6.29 11.49 -2.10
C TYR A 51 4.90 12.12 -2.12
N ILE A 52 4.23 12.22 -0.97
CA ILE A 52 2.95 12.95 -0.90
C ILE A 52 3.13 14.41 -1.28
N ILE A 53 4.15 15.08 -0.74
CA ILE A 53 4.42 16.49 -1.06
C ILE A 53 4.66 16.62 -2.56
N LEU A 54 5.49 15.75 -3.14
CA LEU A 54 5.80 15.74 -4.57
C LEU A 54 4.55 15.56 -5.43
N LEU A 55 3.73 14.55 -5.14
CA LEU A 55 2.57 14.18 -5.96
C LEU A 55 1.36 15.12 -5.74
N SER A 56 1.19 15.65 -4.53
CA SER A 56 0.09 16.57 -4.21
C SER A 56 0.40 18.02 -4.53
N GLY A 57 1.63 18.34 -4.96
CA GLY A 57 2.09 19.72 -5.14
C GLY A 57 2.18 20.48 -3.82
N GLY A 58 2.47 19.79 -2.71
CA GLY A 58 2.55 20.37 -1.36
C GLY A 58 1.21 20.61 -0.66
N ASN A 59 0.09 20.20 -1.26
CA ASN A 59 -1.24 20.41 -0.68
C ASN A 59 -1.54 19.47 0.49
N ILE A 60 -0.85 18.34 0.59
CA ILE A 60 -1.03 17.35 1.66
C ILE A 60 0.27 17.20 2.45
N THR A 61 0.15 17.17 3.77
CA THR A 61 1.26 16.94 4.70
C THR A 61 0.88 15.89 5.74
N SER A 62 1.87 15.32 6.43
CA SER A 62 1.62 14.37 7.52
C SER A 62 0.79 14.99 8.66
N GLN A 63 0.98 16.28 8.93
CA GLN A 63 0.20 17.02 9.93
C GLN A 63 -1.27 17.13 9.54
N THR A 64 -1.56 17.41 8.27
CA THR A 64 -2.94 17.45 7.76
C THR A 64 -3.60 16.07 7.90
N ILE A 65 -2.86 14.98 7.64
CA ILE A 65 -3.36 13.60 7.81
C ILE A 65 -3.62 13.30 9.29
N LYS A 66 -2.68 13.66 10.17
CA LYS A 66 -2.80 13.45 11.62
C LYS A 66 -4.00 14.20 12.21
N ASN A 67 -4.18 15.46 11.86
CA ASN A 67 -5.31 16.28 12.32
C ASN A 67 -6.65 15.69 11.87
N ARG A 68 -6.77 15.27 10.61
CA ARG A 68 -7.98 14.60 10.10
C ARG A 68 -8.34 13.35 10.90
N LYS A 69 -7.34 12.55 11.25
CA LYS A 69 -7.53 11.33 12.05
C LYS A 69 -8.03 11.63 13.46
N LEU A 70 -7.49 12.67 14.10
CA LEU A 70 -7.92 13.13 15.42
C LEU A 70 -9.36 13.67 15.40
N GLU A 71 -9.76 14.34 14.33
CA GLU A 71 -11.13 14.86 14.16
C GLU A 71 -12.15 13.75 13.89
N GLN A 72 -11.78 12.74 13.09
CA GLN A 72 -12.64 11.57 12.82
C GLN A 72 -12.94 10.78 14.10
N GLY A 73 -12.02 10.75 15.07
CA GLY A 73 -12.25 10.12 16.38
C GLY A 73 -13.30 10.82 17.24
N LYS A 74 -13.64 12.09 16.97
CA LYS A 74 -14.61 12.88 17.77
C LYS A 74 -16.03 12.88 17.21
N LYS A 75 -16.23 12.48 15.95
CA LYS A 75 -17.56 12.38 15.33
C LYS A 75 -17.83 10.94 14.90
N ALA A 76 -18.30 10.13 15.84
CA ALA A 76 -18.79 8.78 15.58
C ALA A 76 -20.12 8.82 14.80
N SER A 77 -20.05 8.99 13.48
CA SER A 77 -21.19 8.77 12.60
C SER A 77 -20.72 8.67 11.15
N LYS A 78 -20.77 7.44 10.61
CA LYS A 78 -20.78 7.09 9.17
C LYS A 78 -20.25 8.19 8.23
N SER A 79 -18.95 8.33 8.08
CA SER A 79 -18.41 8.96 6.86
C SER A 79 -17.76 7.88 6.02
N SER A 80 -18.30 7.74 4.82
CA SER A 80 -17.69 7.06 3.69
C SER A 80 -16.20 7.41 3.60
N PHE A 81 -15.43 6.45 3.10
CA PHE A 81 -14.06 6.63 2.62
C PHE A 81 -14.08 7.69 1.49
N ALA A 82 -14.24 8.96 1.83
CA ALA A 82 -14.12 10.04 0.89
C ALA A 82 -12.63 10.17 0.61
N PRO A 83 -12.16 9.89 -0.62
CA PRO A 83 -10.79 10.20 -0.98
C PRO A 83 -10.54 11.67 -0.65
N THR A 84 -9.33 11.99 -0.19
CA THR A 84 -8.85 13.37 -0.17
C THR A 84 -9.10 13.89 -1.58
N ALA A 85 -10.14 14.70 -1.78
CA ALA A 85 -10.42 15.30 -3.07
C ALA A 85 -9.30 16.31 -3.27
N ILE A 86 -8.18 15.82 -3.78
CA ILE A 86 -7.06 16.67 -4.15
C ILE A 86 -7.63 17.47 -5.30
N SER A 87 -7.79 18.76 -5.05
CA SER A 87 -8.07 19.71 -6.11
C SER A 87 -6.80 19.85 -6.94
N LEU A 88 -6.40 18.76 -7.62
CA LEU A 88 -5.50 18.78 -8.77
C LEU A 88 -6.30 19.45 -9.90
N VAL A 89 -6.63 20.73 -9.73
CA VAL A 89 -7.38 21.51 -10.71
C VAL A 89 -6.49 21.85 -11.89
N ASP A 90 -5.18 21.91 -11.65
CA ASP A 90 -4.21 22.24 -12.68
C ASP A 90 -3.69 20.98 -13.38
N SER A 91 -3.96 20.88 -14.67
CA SER A 91 -3.44 19.84 -15.56
C SER A 91 -1.91 19.77 -15.54
N ASN A 92 -1.21 20.89 -15.30
CA ASN A 92 0.25 20.89 -15.20
C ASN A 92 0.74 20.14 -13.97
N SER A 93 0.05 20.29 -12.84
CA SER A 93 0.37 19.57 -11.60
C SER A 93 0.14 18.06 -11.76
N ILE A 94 -0.92 17.67 -12.48
CA ILE A 94 -1.18 16.25 -12.80
C ILE A 94 -0.07 15.69 -13.68
N ASN A 95 0.33 16.41 -14.73
CA ASN A 95 1.40 15.98 -15.61
C ASN A 95 2.74 15.84 -14.88
N PHE A 96 3.07 16.78 -14.00
CA PHE A 96 4.28 16.70 -13.18
C PHE A 96 4.24 15.53 -12.21
N ALA A 97 3.12 15.33 -11.50
CA ALA A 97 2.96 14.22 -10.58
C ALA A 97 3.00 12.87 -11.32
N PHE A 98 2.40 12.79 -12.50
CA PHE A 98 2.45 11.59 -13.32
C PHE A 98 3.86 11.31 -13.85
N ALA A 99 4.60 12.34 -14.28
CA ALA A 99 6.01 12.18 -14.63
C ALA A 99 6.84 11.67 -13.45
N ALA A 100 6.53 12.10 -12.22
CA ALA A 100 7.17 11.54 -11.02
C ALA A 100 6.85 10.03 -10.82
N LEU A 101 5.67 9.57 -11.24
CA LEU A 101 5.32 8.14 -11.23
C LEU A 101 6.11 7.37 -12.29
N THR A 102 6.12 7.83 -13.54
CA THR A 102 6.66 7.05 -14.67
C THR A 102 8.16 7.24 -14.86
N ASP A 103 8.65 8.46 -14.74
CA ASP A 103 10.05 8.83 -14.98
C ASP A 103 10.85 9.00 -13.68
N GLY A 104 10.15 9.21 -12.57
CA GLY A 104 10.74 9.27 -11.22
C GLY A 104 10.94 7.89 -10.59
N ASN A 105 11.07 7.85 -9.26
CA ASN A 105 11.31 6.61 -8.49
C ASN A 105 10.13 6.22 -7.58
N VAL A 106 8.95 6.82 -7.80
CA VAL A 106 7.79 6.62 -6.93
C VAL A 106 7.27 5.18 -7.01
N ILE A 107 7.14 4.66 -8.23
CA ILE A 107 6.69 3.28 -8.45
C ILE A 107 7.75 2.31 -7.97
N GLU A 108 9.03 2.55 -8.27
CA GLU A 108 10.16 1.79 -7.73
C GLU A 108 10.10 1.64 -6.22
N ALA A 109 9.86 2.74 -5.50
CA ALA A 109 9.72 2.70 -4.05
C ALA A 109 8.55 1.82 -3.60
N ALA A 110 7.42 1.85 -4.31
CA ALA A 110 6.26 1.01 -4.03
C ALA A 110 6.49 -0.49 -4.33
N PHE A 111 7.60 -0.85 -4.97
CA PHE A 111 8.07 -2.23 -5.16
C PHE A 111 9.35 -2.53 -4.35
N GLY A 112 9.81 -1.63 -3.49
CA GLY A 112 11.07 -1.79 -2.72
C GLY A 112 12.34 -1.79 -3.55
N VAL A 113 12.29 -1.16 -4.72
CA VAL A 113 13.49 -0.92 -5.54
C VAL A 113 14.27 0.23 -4.91
N GLU A 114 15.45 -0.09 -4.35
CA GLU A 114 16.37 0.90 -3.80
C GLU A 114 16.86 1.85 -4.91
N SER A 115 16.73 3.15 -4.66
CA SER A 115 17.27 4.18 -5.54
C SER A 115 18.75 4.42 -5.23
N ASN A 116 19.62 4.17 -6.22
CA ASN A 116 21.06 4.43 -6.10
C ASN A 116 21.49 5.76 -6.73
N GLY A 117 20.55 6.65 -7.05
CA GLY A 117 20.86 7.95 -7.67
C GLY A 117 21.55 7.84 -9.04
N GLY A 118 21.41 6.71 -9.74
CA GLY A 118 22.05 6.48 -11.04
C GLY A 118 21.37 5.37 -11.86
N LEU A 119 21.86 5.14 -13.09
CA LEU A 119 21.29 4.19 -14.07
C LEU A 119 21.41 2.70 -13.69
N LYS A 120 22.12 2.37 -12.60
CA LYS A 120 22.42 0.98 -12.23
C LYS A 120 21.54 0.52 -11.08
N ARG A 121 20.99 -0.69 -11.22
CA ARG A 121 20.25 -1.41 -10.17
C ARG A 121 21.10 -1.52 -8.90
N SER A 122 20.48 -1.37 -7.73
CA SER A 122 21.13 -1.73 -6.47
C SER A 122 21.42 -3.22 -6.40
N ARG A 123 22.51 -3.56 -5.71
CA ARG A 123 22.86 -4.96 -5.44
C ARG A 123 21.84 -5.64 -4.53
N ASN A 124 21.12 -4.86 -3.72
CA ASN A 124 20.13 -5.38 -2.78
C ASN A 124 18.72 -5.49 -3.37
N THR A 125 18.48 -4.90 -4.56
CA THR A 125 17.17 -4.98 -5.21
C THR A 125 17.00 -6.34 -5.88
N SER A 126 15.88 -6.99 -5.59
CA SER A 126 15.50 -8.23 -6.27
C SER A 126 15.20 -7.95 -7.74
N GLU A 127 15.55 -8.89 -8.60
CA GLU A 127 15.27 -8.76 -10.04
C GLU A 127 13.77 -8.73 -10.33
N THR A 128 12.99 -9.46 -9.54
CA THR A 128 11.52 -9.51 -9.65
C THR A 128 10.90 -8.17 -9.30
N ALA A 129 11.30 -7.53 -8.21
CA ALA A 129 10.82 -6.20 -7.81
C ALA A 129 11.11 -5.15 -8.88
N TYR A 130 12.34 -5.15 -9.42
CA TYR A 130 12.74 -4.23 -10.48
C TYR A 130 11.91 -4.43 -11.76
N ASN A 131 11.74 -5.68 -12.20
CA ASN A 131 10.97 -5.99 -13.40
C ASN A 131 9.48 -5.66 -13.21
N ASN A 132 8.91 -5.94 -12.03
CA ASN A 132 7.52 -5.61 -11.70
C ASN A 132 7.29 -4.10 -11.71
N ALA A 133 8.19 -3.31 -11.09
CA ALA A 133 8.11 -1.84 -11.12
C ALA A 133 8.17 -1.30 -12.55
N ARG A 134 9.08 -1.84 -13.38
CA ARG A 134 9.20 -1.46 -14.78
C ARG A 134 7.94 -1.82 -15.59
N ASN A 135 7.38 -3.00 -15.36
CA ASN A 135 6.16 -3.43 -16.03
C ASN A 135 4.95 -2.57 -15.61
N ALA A 136 4.84 -2.22 -14.32
CA ALA A 136 3.81 -1.33 -13.80
C ALA A 136 3.90 0.07 -14.44
N LYS A 137 5.12 0.62 -14.57
CA LYS A 137 5.38 1.88 -15.28
C LYS A 137 4.93 1.81 -16.74
N GLN A 138 5.34 0.78 -17.46
CA GLN A 138 5.00 0.60 -18.86
C GLN A 138 3.48 0.49 -19.04
N ALA A 139 2.81 -0.33 -18.22
CA ALA A 139 1.36 -0.49 -18.25
C ALA A 139 0.63 0.83 -17.98
N LEU A 140 1.10 1.63 -17.02
CA LEU A 140 0.54 2.96 -16.75
C LEU A 140 0.75 3.93 -17.91
N MET A 141 1.94 3.95 -18.51
CA MET A 141 2.24 4.78 -19.68
C MET A 141 1.34 4.42 -20.85
N ASP A 142 1.20 3.12 -21.16
CA ASP A 142 0.37 2.62 -22.25
C ASP A 142 -1.11 2.94 -22.03
N ALA A 143 -1.63 2.71 -20.81
CA ALA A 143 -3.02 3.00 -20.47
C ALA A 143 -3.33 4.51 -20.52
N CYS A 144 -2.39 5.36 -20.12
CA CYS A 144 -2.58 6.82 -20.14
C CYS A 144 -2.59 7.42 -21.55
N MET A 145 -1.99 6.75 -22.54
CA MET A 145 -2.12 7.14 -23.94
C MET A 145 -3.57 7.00 -24.43
N SER A 146 -4.33 6.08 -23.84
CA SER A 146 -5.74 5.84 -24.17
C SER A 146 -6.71 6.78 -23.43
N SER A 147 -6.37 7.24 -22.21
CA SER A 147 -7.23 8.14 -21.44
C SER A 147 -6.50 8.98 -20.40
N GLU A 148 -6.70 10.30 -20.46
CA GLU A 148 -6.20 11.27 -19.46
C GLU A 148 -6.82 11.04 -18.07
N SER A 149 -8.01 10.44 -17.98
CA SER A 149 -8.63 10.13 -16.69
C SER A 149 -7.86 9.06 -15.92
N ILE A 150 -7.20 8.13 -16.62
CA ILE A 150 -6.35 7.09 -16.01
C ILE A 150 -5.11 7.73 -15.39
N LYS A 151 -4.55 8.74 -16.06
CA LYS A 151 -3.43 9.53 -15.53
C LYS A 151 -3.77 10.15 -14.18
N LYS A 152 -4.91 10.83 -14.11
CA LYS A 152 -5.40 11.45 -12.87
C LYS A 152 -5.66 10.39 -11.79
N LEU A 153 -6.33 9.30 -12.15
CA LEU A 153 -6.62 8.20 -11.22
C LEU A 153 -5.33 7.58 -10.67
N ALA A 154 -4.30 7.38 -11.50
CA ALA A 154 -3.02 6.86 -11.06
C ALA A 154 -2.37 7.77 -10.01
N VAL A 155 -2.30 9.07 -10.28
CA VAL A 155 -1.76 10.05 -9.32
C VAL A 155 -2.54 10.02 -8.00
N GLU A 156 -3.87 10.03 -8.06
CA GLU A 156 -4.71 9.98 -6.86
C GLU A 156 -4.53 8.67 -6.07
N THR A 157 -4.45 7.52 -6.75
CA THR A 157 -4.22 6.21 -6.12
C THR A 157 -2.87 6.15 -5.42
N TYR A 158 -1.80 6.65 -6.06
CA TYR A 158 -0.46 6.67 -5.43
C TYR A 158 -0.37 7.66 -4.29
N ILE A 159 -1.05 8.82 -4.36
CA ILE A 159 -1.15 9.70 -3.19
C ILE A 159 -1.85 8.97 -2.05
N ARG A 160 -2.94 8.25 -2.35
CA ARG A 160 -3.66 7.48 -1.33
C ARG A 160 -2.80 6.37 -0.72
N LEU A 161 -1.94 5.71 -1.50
CA LEU A 161 -0.97 4.74 -1.00
C LEU A 161 -0.10 5.35 0.10
N PHE A 162 0.53 6.49 -0.18
CA PHE A 162 1.41 7.12 0.80
C PHE A 162 0.65 7.68 2.00
N GLU A 163 -0.60 8.15 1.82
CA GLU A 163 -1.46 8.50 2.96
C GLU A 163 -1.69 7.28 3.87
N ILE A 164 -1.94 6.09 3.30
CA ILE A 164 -2.11 4.86 4.07
C ILE A 164 -0.84 4.50 4.84
N ILE A 165 0.34 4.68 4.23
CA ILE A 165 1.63 4.45 4.89
C ILE A 165 1.83 5.42 6.07
N ILE A 166 1.53 6.71 5.90
CA ILE A 166 1.60 7.68 7.00
C ILE A 166 0.57 7.35 8.09
N GLU A 167 -0.66 6.97 7.71
CA GLU A 167 -1.70 6.54 8.65
C GLU A 167 -1.22 5.33 9.48
N LEU A 168 -0.55 4.35 8.84
CA LEU A 168 0.05 3.19 9.47
C LEU A 168 1.10 3.60 10.50
N HIS A 169 2.07 4.43 10.13
CA HIS A 169 3.11 4.91 11.06
C HIS A 169 2.50 5.66 12.25
N ILE A 170 1.49 6.50 12.03
CA ILE A 170 0.76 7.18 13.10
C ILE A 170 0.06 6.16 14.02
N ASP A 171 -0.57 5.12 13.48
CA ASP A 171 -1.18 4.07 14.31
C ASP A 171 -0.14 3.32 15.13
N LEU A 172 1.01 2.97 14.54
CA LEU A 172 2.09 2.29 15.23
C LEU A 172 2.68 3.14 16.37
N GLU A 173 2.84 4.46 16.17
CA GLU A 173 3.27 5.41 17.21
C GLU A 173 2.32 5.45 18.42
N THR A 174 1.02 5.15 18.23
CA THR A 174 0.02 5.17 19.31
C THR A 174 -0.02 3.88 20.15
N ILE A 175 0.57 2.78 19.65
CA ILE A 175 0.59 1.52 20.39
C ILE A 175 1.68 1.59 21.46
N GLY A 176 1.28 1.66 22.73
CA GLY A 176 2.21 1.48 23.83
C GLY A 176 2.89 0.10 23.81
N PHE A 177 4.12 0.03 24.32
CA PHE A 177 5.05 -1.12 24.28
C PHE A 177 4.41 -2.47 24.66
N ILE A 178 3.43 -2.47 25.57
CA ILE A 178 2.83 -3.68 26.16
C ILE A 178 1.88 -4.42 25.19
N THR A 179 1.29 -3.73 24.20
CA THR A 179 0.31 -4.34 23.27
C THR A 179 0.82 -4.53 21.84
N TRP A 180 2.14 -4.49 21.66
CA TRP A 180 2.80 -4.40 20.37
C TRP A 180 2.46 -5.58 19.44
N CYS A 181 2.67 -6.83 19.86
CA CYS A 181 2.61 -7.98 18.95
C CYS A 181 1.22 -8.18 18.28
N MET A 182 0.13 -8.21 19.06
CA MET A 182 -1.22 -8.47 18.52
C MET A 182 -1.82 -7.26 17.79
N LYS A 183 -1.57 -6.04 18.27
CA LYS A 183 -2.11 -4.83 17.62
C LYS A 183 -1.34 -4.48 16.36
N HIS A 184 -0.03 -4.74 16.32
CA HIS A 184 0.81 -4.52 15.14
C HIS A 184 0.30 -5.30 13.94
N GLN A 185 0.09 -6.61 14.08
CA GLN A 185 -0.41 -7.46 12.99
C GLN A 185 -1.79 -6.99 12.50
N LYS A 186 -2.69 -6.61 13.41
CA LYS A 186 -4.02 -6.09 13.05
C LYS A 186 -3.95 -4.77 12.27
N ILE A 187 -3.05 -3.88 12.67
CA ILE A 187 -2.85 -2.58 12.02
C ILE A 187 -2.23 -2.78 10.63
N GLN A 188 -1.21 -3.64 10.51
CA GLN A 188 -0.63 -3.99 9.20
C GLN A 188 -1.65 -4.63 8.27
N SER A 189 -2.41 -5.63 8.74
CA SER A 189 -3.48 -6.26 7.95
C SER A 189 -4.54 -5.25 7.50
N THR A 190 -4.87 -4.28 8.35
CA THR A 190 -5.80 -3.20 8.00
C THR A 190 -5.22 -2.28 6.93
N ALA A 191 -3.94 -1.89 7.04
CA ALA A 191 -3.26 -1.07 6.06
C ALA A 191 -3.18 -1.78 4.69
N LEU A 192 -2.81 -3.06 4.68
CA LEU A 192 -2.74 -3.89 3.48
C LEU A 192 -4.11 -3.98 2.77
N LYS A 193 -5.20 -4.21 3.51
CA LYS A 193 -6.57 -4.16 2.95
C LYS A 193 -6.91 -2.79 2.35
N LYS A 194 -6.47 -1.69 2.97
CA LYS A 194 -6.67 -0.34 2.43
C LYS A 194 -5.89 -0.12 1.12
N VAL A 195 -4.67 -0.65 1.02
CA VAL A 195 -3.85 -0.55 -0.21
C VAL A 195 -4.56 -1.25 -1.36
N TYR A 196 -4.93 -2.53 -1.21
CA TYR A 196 -5.63 -3.26 -2.28
C TYR A 196 -6.93 -2.57 -2.69
N LYS A 197 -7.69 -2.08 -1.71
CA LYS A 197 -8.92 -1.32 -1.99
C LYS A 197 -8.66 -0.02 -2.77
N ALA A 198 -7.55 0.68 -2.51
CA ALA A 198 -7.19 1.90 -3.22
C ALA A 198 -6.75 1.64 -4.68
N PHE A 199 -6.14 0.48 -4.94
CA PHE A 199 -5.64 0.10 -6.27
C PHE A 199 -6.66 -0.62 -7.16
N SER A 200 -7.75 -1.17 -6.61
CA SER A 200 -8.79 -1.86 -7.40
C SER A 200 -9.33 -1.00 -8.56
N PRO A 201 -9.75 0.27 -8.36
CA PRO A 201 -10.28 1.09 -9.45
C PRO A 201 -9.25 1.37 -10.55
N LEU A 202 -7.98 1.57 -10.19
CA LEU A 202 -6.91 1.80 -11.14
C LEU A 202 -6.59 0.52 -11.94
N SER A 203 -6.57 -0.63 -11.28
CA SER A 203 -6.33 -1.92 -11.92
C SER A 203 -7.43 -2.26 -12.92
N GLU A 204 -8.69 -2.01 -12.55
CA GLU A 204 -9.85 -2.17 -13.44
C GLU A 204 -9.78 -1.22 -14.65
N ALA A 205 -9.39 0.04 -14.42
CA ALA A 205 -9.27 1.02 -15.49
C ALA A 205 -8.16 0.66 -16.49
N ILE A 206 -6.99 0.21 -16.02
CA ILE A 206 -5.88 -0.23 -16.88
C ILE A 206 -6.28 -1.48 -17.66
N ALA A 207 -6.87 -2.48 -17.00
CA ALA A 207 -7.33 -3.70 -17.66
C ALA A 207 -8.39 -3.44 -18.74
N SER A 208 -9.18 -2.36 -18.61
CA SER A 208 -10.17 -1.96 -19.61
C SER A 208 -9.58 -1.14 -20.77
N SER A 209 -8.33 -0.68 -20.66
CA SER A 209 -7.67 0.21 -21.61
C SER A 209 -6.70 -0.50 -22.58
N ILE A 210 -6.35 -1.75 -22.26
CA ILE A 210 -5.47 -2.65 -23.03
C ILE A 210 -6.36 -3.58 -23.87
#